data_AF-A0A966K5T0-F1
#
_entry.id   AF-A0A966K5T0-F1
#
_cell.length_a   1.000
_cell.length_b   1.000
_cell.length_c   1.000
_cell.angle_alpha   90.00
_cell.angle_beta   90.00
_cell.angle_gamma   90.00
#
_symmetry.space_group_name_H-M   'P 1'
#
loop_
_entity.id
_entity.type
_entity.pdbx_description
1 polymer ?
#
loop_
_entity_poly.entity_id
_entity_poly.type
_entity_poly.pdbx_seq_one_letter_code
_entity_poly.pdbx_strand_id
1 'polypeptide(L)' 'MNFKITLASITTFLNKVTKLLVPLVTASLLLGIIFGPDTPYVGDVYQNVTNILNMLGEDALLALVSLVIILSYLNINKD' A
#
# COMPACT_ATOMS: atom_id res chain seq x y z
N MET A 1 4.24 34.77 7.69
CA MET A 1 3.66 33.64 6.91
C MET A 1 2.62 32.94 7.76
N ASN A 2 1.43 32.67 7.22
CA ASN A 2 0.39 31.92 7.92
C ASN A 2 0.67 30.40 7.78
N PHE A 3 1.46 29.87 8.72
CA PHE A 3 1.91 28.47 8.73
C PHE A 3 0.75 27.46 8.74
N LYS A 4 -0.39 27.80 9.37
CA LYS A 4 -1.57 26.92 9.47
C LYS A 4 -2.19 26.63 8.09
N ILE A 5 -2.28 27.64 7.23
CA ILE A 5 -2.82 27.50 5.87
C ILE A 5 -1.86 26.66 5.00
N THR A 6 -0.56 26.77 5.23
CA THR A 6 0.47 26.06 4.45
C THR A 6 0.47 24.56 4.76
N LEU A 7 0.46 24.17 6.04
CA LEU A 7 0.46 22.75 6.41
C LEU A 7 -0.84 22.04 5.97
N ALA A 8 -2.00 22.66 6.18
CA ALA A 8 -3.28 22.13 5.74
C ALA A 8 -3.34 21.92 4.21
N SER A 9 -2.76 22.85 3.44
CA SER A 9 -2.70 22.73 1.98
C SER A 9 -1.79 21.59 1.52
N ILE A 10 -0.64 21.39 2.18
CA ILE A 10 0.29 20.28 1.90
C ILE A 10 -0.37 18.94 2.23
N THR A 11 -0.99 18.81 3.42
CA THR A 11 -1.72 17.60 3.78
C THR A 11 -2.83 17.30 2.79
N THR A 12 -3.56 18.31 2.34
CA THR A 12 -4.61 18.14 1.32
C THR A 12 -4.04 17.64 0.00
N PHE A 13 -2.91 18.19 -0.44
CA PHE A 13 -2.22 17.74 -1.66
C PHE A 13 -1.74 16.29 -1.54
N LEU A 14 -1.03 15.96 -0.47
CA LEU A 14 -0.55 14.59 -0.22
C LEU A 14 -1.71 13.60 -0.16
N ASN A 15 -2.82 13.95 0.50
CA ASN A 15 -4.01 13.10 0.53
C ASN A 15 -4.59 12.85 -0.88
N LYS A 16 -4.63 13.88 -1.75
CA LYS A 16 -5.09 13.70 -3.14
C LYS A 16 -4.13 12.80 -3.93
N VAL A 17 -2.83 13.01 -3.80
CA VAL A 17 -1.81 12.18 -4.45
C VAL A 17 -1.91 10.74 -3.96
N THR A 18 -1.98 10.49 -2.65
CA THR A 18 -2.12 9.15 -2.08
C THR A 18 -3.39 8.46 -2.58
N LYS A 19 -4.52 9.16 -2.69
CA LYS A 19 -5.77 8.59 -3.25
C LYS A 19 -5.61 8.09 -4.68
N LEU A 20 -4.71 8.68 -5.47
CA LEU A 20 -4.40 8.23 -6.84
C LEU A 20 -3.32 7.13 -6.85
N LEU A 21 -2.31 7.25 -5.99
CA LEU A 21 -1.19 6.30 -5.95
C LEU A 21 -1.59 4.94 -5.37
N VAL A 22 -2.48 4.90 -4.37
CA VAL A 22 -2.93 3.63 -3.77
C VAL A 22 -3.50 2.66 -4.82
N PRO A 23 -4.53 3.02 -5.62
CA PRO A 23 -5.05 2.12 -6.64
C PRO A 23 -4.03 1.79 -7.73
N LEU A 24 -3.15 2.74 -8.08
CA LEU A 24 -2.07 2.50 -9.06
C LEU A 24 -1.10 1.42 -8.56
N VAL A 25 -0.65 1.51 -7.31
CA VAL A 25 0.23 0.51 -6.69
C VAL A 25 -0.48 -0.83 -6.57
N THR A 26 -1.75 -0.86 -6.17
CA THR A 26 -2.54 -2.10 -6.08
C THR A 26 -2.69 -2.78 -7.45
N ALA A 27 -3.03 -2.03 -8.50
CA ALA A 27 -3.10 -2.57 -9.85
C ALA A 27 -1.73 -3.08 -10.32
N SER A 28 -0.66 -2.34 -10.04
CA SER A 28 0.72 -2.73 -10.38
C SER A 28 1.16 -4.02 -9.69
N LEU A 29 0.80 -4.21 -8.43
CA LEU A 29 1.02 -5.46 -7.70
C LEU A 29 0.36 -6.65 -8.41
N LEU A 30 -0.92 -6.52 -8.79
CA LEU A 30 -1.65 -7.56 -9.51
C LEU A 30 -0.97 -7.89 -10.85
N LEU A 31 -0.60 -6.85 -11.61
CA LEU A 31 0.10 -7.01 -12.88
C LEU A 31 1.49 -7.64 -12.69
N GLY A 32 2.24 -7.26 -11.65
CA GLY A 32 3.54 -7.84 -11.33
C GLY A 32 3.46 -9.32 -10.95
N ILE A 33 2.37 -9.76 -10.30
CA ILE A 33 2.10 -11.18 -10.04
C ILE A 33 1.85 -11.94 -11.35
N ILE A 34 1.13 -11.35 -12.30
CA ILE A 34 0.75 -12.00 -13.56
C ILE A 34 1.91 -12.02 -14.57
N PHE A 35 2.61 -10.90 -14.72
CA PHE A 35 3.63 -10.69 -15.75
C PHE A 35 5.06 -10.91 -15.25
N GLY A 36 5.26 -10.98 -13.92
CA GLY A 36 6.55 -11.24 -13.31
C GLY A 36 7.42 -9.98 -13.07
N PRO A 37 8.56 -10.16 -12.38
CA PRO A 37 9.40 -9.08 -11.86
C PRO A 37 10.19 -8.32 -12.93
N ASP A 38 10.36 -8.89 -14.13
CA ASP A 38 11.11 -8.24 -15.22
C ASP A 38 10.28 -7.19 -16.00
N THR A 39 8.99 -7.04 -15.65
CA THR A 39 8.10 -6.11 -16.34
C THR A 39 8.36 -4.67 -15.88
N PRO A 40 8.58 -3.70 -16.78
CA PRO A 40 8.84 -2.32 -16.41
C PRO A 40 7.80 -1.74 -15.45
N TYR A 41 8.26 -1.02 -14.43
CA TYR A 41 7.46 -0.42 -13.35
C TYR A 41 6.73 -1.43 -12.44
N VAL A 42 5.86 -2.30 -12.97
CA VAL A 42 5.04 -3.22 -12.16
C VAL A 42 5.89 -4.31 -11.50
N GLY A 43 6.95 -4.76 -12.17
CA GLY A 43 7.91 -5.72 -11.64
C GLY A 43 8.70 -5.14 -10.46
N ASP A 44 9.12 -3.88 -10.55
CA ASP A 44 9.78 -3.17 -9.45
C ASP A 44 8.85 -3.01 -8.24
N VAL A 45 7.57 -2.68 -8.47
CA VAL A 45 6.57 -2.59 -7.40
C VAL A 45 6.40 -3.95 -6.70
N TYR A 46 6.28 -5.03 -7.48
CA TYR A 46 6.22 -6.39 -6.94
C TYR A 46 7.46 -6.71 -6.09
N GLN A 47 8.66 -6.49 -6.63
CA GLN A 47 9.91 -6.80 -5.94
C GLN A 47 10.08 -6.01 -4.63
N ASN A 48 9.71 -4.73 -4.63
CA ASN A 48 9.77 -3.91 -3.43
C ASN A 48 8.86 -4.46 -2.32
N VAL A 49 7.66 -4.91 -2.67
CA VAL A 49 6.71 -5.46 -1.70
C VAL A 49 7.19 -6.83 -1.21
N THR A 50 7.63 -7.72 -2.10
CA THR A 50 8.14 -9.04 -1.69
C THR A 50 9.39 -8.93 -0.83
N ASN A 51 10.27 -7.97 -1.09
CA ASN A 51 11.42 -7.69 -0.22
C ASN A 51 10.99 -7.34 1.21
N ILE A 52 9.95 -6.52 1.37
CA ILE A 52 9.40 -6.20 2.70
C ILE A 52 8.80 -7.46 3.35
N LEU A 53 8.09 -8.30 2.60
CA LEU A 53 7.55 -9.55 3.15
C LEU A 53 8.67 -10.50 3.59
N ASN A 54 9.75 -10.59 2.83
CA ASN A 54 10.91 -11.39 3.18
C ASN A 54 11.60 -10.89 4.46
N MET A 55 11.56 -9.58 4.74
CA MET A 55 12.06 -9.03 6.01
C MET A 55 11.23 -9.45 7.22
N LEU A 56 9.96 -9.82 7.03
CA LEU A 56 9.09 -10.34 8.09
C LEU A 56 9.33 -11.85 8.36
N GLY A 57 10.08 -12.53 7.50
CA GLY A 57 10.43 -13.94 7.66
C GLY A 57 9.37 -14.92 7.14
N GLU A 58 9.52 -16.20 7.50
CA GLU A 58 8.69 -17.32 7.00
C GLU A 58 7.19 -17.14 7.30
N ASP A 59 6.86 -16.56 8.44
CA ASP A 59 5.49 -16.35 8.90
C ASP A 59 4.83 -15.06 8.35
N ALA A 60 5.47 -14.38 7.38
CA ALA A 60 4.94 -13.13 6.81
C ALA A 60 3.51 -13.26 6.29
N LEU A 61 3.19 -14.38 5.63
CA LEU A 61 1.84 -14.64 5.13
C LEU A 61 0.84 -14.78 6.27
N LEU A 62 1.20 -15.51 7.34
CA LEU A 62 0.34 -15.68 8.51
C LEU A 62 0.06 -14.32 9.16
N ALA A 63 1.09 -13.50 9.36
CA ALA A 63 0.96 -12.15 9.91
C ALA A 63 0.02 -11.26 9.06
N LEU A 64 0.15 -11.30 7.73
CA LEU A 64 -0.72 -10.55 6.83
C LEU A 64 -2.18 -11.02 6.90
N VAL A 65 -2.42 -12.34 6.87
CA VAL A 65 -3.77 -12.89 6.98
C VAL A 65 -4.41 -12.50 8.31
N SER A 66 -3.68 -12.61 9.42
CA SER A 66 -4.15 -12.16 10.74
C SER A 66 -4.49 -10.68 10.75
N LEU A 67 -3.65 -9.82 10.16
CA LEU A 67 -3.91 -8.40 10.06
C LEU A 67 -5.18 -8.09 9.26
N VAL A 68 -5.39 -8.76 8.12
CA VAL A 68 -6.59 -8.61 7.29
C VAL A 68 -7.85 -9.01 8.07
N ILE A 69 -7.80 -10.09 8.84
CA ILE A 69 -8.94 -10.53 9.68
C ILE A 69 -9.26 -9.47 10.74
N ILE A 70 -8.25 -8.98 11.46
CA ILE A 70 -8.40 -7.94 12.50
C ILE A 70 -8.99 -6.65 11.88
N LEU A 71 -8.40 -6.17 10.79
CA LEU A 71 -8.87 -4.95 10.11
C LEU A 71 -10.30 -5.10 9.56
N SER A 72 -10.62 -6.26 8.99
CA SER A 72 -11.98 -6.54 8.50
C SER A 72 -12.99 -6.55 9.64
N TYR A 73 -12.68 -7.21 10.76
CA TYR A 73 -13.52 -7.18 11.96
C TYR A 73 -13.73 -5.75 12.49
N LEU A 74 -12.66 -4.95 12.58
CA LEU A 74 -12.76 -3.56 13.03
C LEU A 74 -13.53 -2.66 12.06
N ASN A 75 -13.46 -2.92 10.75
CA ASN A 75 -14.18 -2.12 9.75
C ASN A 75 -15.67 -2.49 9.65
N ILE A 76 -16.02 -3.77 9.87
CA ILE A 76 -17.41 -4.24 9.90
C ILE A 76 -18.17 -3.66 11.10
N ASN A 77 -17.50 -3.46 12.24
CA ASN A 77 -18.12 -2.92 13.45
C ASN A 77 -18.05 -1.38 13.57
N LYS A 78 -17.71 -0.68 12.48
CA LYS A 78 -17.83 0.78 12.39
C LYS A 78 -19.23 1.14 11.89
N ASP A 79 -20.23 0.89 12.74
CA ASP A 79 -21.51 1.59 12.66
C ASP A 79 -21.35 3.06 13.09
#